data_AF-U4LSG0-F1
#
_entry.id   AF-U4LSG0-F1
#
_cell.length_a   1.000
_cell.length_b   1.000
_cell.length_c   1.000
_cell.angle_alpha   90.00
_cell.angle_beta   90.00
_cell.angle_gamma   90.00
#
_symmetry.space_group_name_H-M   'P 1'
#
loop_
_entity.id
_entity.type
_entity.pdbx_description
1 polymer ?
#
loop_
_entity_poly.entity_id
_entity_poly.type
_entity_poly.pdbx_seq_one_letter_code
_entity_poly.pdbx_strand_id
1 'polypeptide(L)'
;MHPTNNKDYMKHQRLVEFASLQQIAPPGVHLTLSPIQPFQIWHGVIFPRRGPYASAIIRFTFDFASGTGLPTIDLNTRVFHPLVDPICGRVHLPKRGPTISDLLEELKTIFESSDLLDSLAEGQIVDRDAWKSWNGRREGTAGWTEKVERLVDASKEAIRSNHGDKEPILLKGDIDDVDKAVVDKFKNAAAEGLRERGIRVREY
;
A
#
# COMPACT_ATOMS: atom_id res chain seq x y z
N MET A 1 24.72 29.10 -22.47
CA MET A 1 24.55 27.82 -21.73
C MET A 1 23.19 27.88 -21.05
N HIS A 2 22.21 27.14 -21.55
CA HIS A 2 20.93 26.99 -20.84
C HIS A 2 21.17 26.08 -19.63
N PRO A 3 20.73 26.46 -18.41
CA PRO A 3 20.76 25.53 -17.29
C PRO A 3 19.72 24.45 -17.60
N THR A 4 20.17 23.24 -17.94
CA THR A 4 19.34 22.05 -17.92
C THR A 4 18.84 21.90 -16.49
N ASN A 5 17.58 22.29 -16.33
CA ASN A 5 16.85 22.45 -15.09
C ASN A 5 16.82 21.11 -14.34
N ASN A 6 17.47 21.04 -13.17
CA ASN A 6 17.53 19.85 -12.31
C ASN A 6 16.14 19.19 -12.13
N LYS A 7 15.07 20.01 -12.08
CA LYS A 7 13.69 19.51 -12.01
C LYS A 7 13.28 18.65 -13.20
N ASP A 8 13.67 18.98 -14.42
CA ASP A 8 13.25 18.24 -15.61
C ASP A 8 14.01 16.92 -15.74
N TYR A 9 15.28 16.89 -15.29
CA TYR A 9 16.02 15.63 -15.11
C TYR A 9 15.33 14.71 -14.11
N MET A 10 14.92 15.24 -12.95
CA MET A 10 14.23 14.44 -11.93
C MET A 10 12.88 13.89 -12.40
N LYS A 11 12.10 14.70 -13.13
CA LYS A 11 10.86 14.24 -13.76
C LYS A 11 11.12 13.09 -14.73
N HIS A 12 12.14 13.21 -15.58
CA HIS A 12 12.51 12.18 -16.54
C HIS A 12 12.95 10.89 -15.83
N GLN A 13 13.87 11.00 -14.87
CA GLN A 13 14.34 9.86 -14.05
C GLN A 13 13.15 9.11 -13.45
N ARG A 14 12.13 9.83 -12.97
CA ARG A 14 10.96 9.23 -12.34
C ARG A 14 10.04 8.48 -13.29
N LEU A 15 9.87 8.98 -14.51
CA LEU A 15 9.16 8.23 -15.53
C LEU A 15 9.90 6.94 -15.93
N VAL A 16 11.24 7.00 -16.00
CA VAL A 16 12.08 5.82 -16.30
C VAL A 16 11.98 4.78 -15.17
N GLU A 17 12.07 5.22 -13.91
CA GLU A 17 11.87 4.35 -12.75
C GLU A 17 10.47 3.72 -12.75
N PHE A 18 9.42 4.52 -13.01
CA PHE A 18 8.04 4.02 -13.08
C PHE A 18 7.88 2.96 -14.18
N ALA A 19 8.41 3.21 -15.38
CA ALA A 19 8.35 2.27 -16.49
C ALA A 19 9.07 0.96 -16.16
N SER A 20 10.22 1.04 -15.49
CA SER A 20 10.98 -0.12 -15.04
C SER A 20 10.19 -0.95 -14.03
N LEU A 21 9.54 -0.28 -13.07
CA LEU A 21 8.69 -0.92 -12.05
C LEU A 21 7.47 -1.63 -12.61
N GLN A 22 6.97 -1.27 -13.81
CA GLN A 22 5.90 -2.06 -14.43
C GLN A 22 6.35 -3.50 -14.77
N GLN A 23 7.66 -3.75 -14.85
CA GLN A 23 8.23 -5.07 -15.14
C GLN A 23 8.82 -5.75 -13.91
N ILE A 24 9.40 -4.98 -12.98
CA ILE A 24 10.17 -5.52 -11.85
C ILE A 24 9.44 -5.45 -10.50
N ALA A 25 8.28 -4.81 -10.42
CA ALA A 25 7.55 -4.72 -9.16
C ALA A 25 7.21 -6.12 -8.61
N PRO A 26 7.21 -6.30 -7.28
CA PRO A 26 6.86 -7.58 -6.67
C PRO A 26 5.45 -8.05 -7.10
N PRO A 27 5.21 -9.35 -7.27
CA PRO A 27 3.90 -9.85 -7.67
C PRO A 27 2.78 -9.38 -6.73
N GLY A 28 1.63 -8.98 -7.28
CA GLY A 28 0.52 -8.45 -6.49
C GLY A 28 0.73 -7.01 -5.99
N VAL A 29 1.74 -6.31 -6.50
CA VAL A 29 1.93 -4.87 -6.30
C VAL A 29 1.72 -4.18 -7.64
N HIS A 30 0.85 -3.17 -7.66
CA HIS A 30 0.59 -2.39 -8.86
C HIS A 30 0.72 -0.92 -8.56
N LEU A 31 1.30 -0.18 -9.52
CA LEU A 31 1.52 1.25 -9.42
C LEU A 31 0.88 1.99 -10.60
N THR A 32 0.55 3.25 -10.31
CA THR A 32 0.13 4.25 -11.28
C THR A 32 0.68 5.62 -10.89
N LEU A 33 0.78 6.51 -11.87
CA LEU A 33 1.09 7.91 -11.64
C LEU A 33 -0.19 8.64 -11.20
N SER A 34 -0.06 9.66 -10.34
CA SER A 34 -1.15 10.62 -10.12
C SER A 34 -1.46 11.36 -11.42
N PRO A 35 -2.74 11.59 -11.77
CA PRO A 35 -3.10 12.39 -12.94
C PRO A 35 -2.79 13.87 -12.76
N ILE A 36 -2.78 14.36 -11.51
CA ILE A 36 -2.55 15.77 -11.17
C ILE A 36 -1.04 16.02 -10.95
N GLN A 37 -0.36 15.09 -10.27
CA GLN A 37 1.04 15.26 -9.86
C GLN A 37 1.92 14.02 -10.19
N PRO A 38 2.04 13.61 -11.47
CA PRO A 38 2.68 12.35 -11.87
C PRO A 38 4.16 12.22 -11.46
N PHE A 39 4.84 13.34 -11.20
CA PHE A 39 6.25 13.37 -10.81
C PHE A 39 6.47 13.45 -9.30
N GLN A 40 5.42 13.64 -8.51
CA GLN A 40 5.50 13.79 -7.06
C GLN A 40 4.69 12.72 -6.33
N ILE A 41 3.54 12.33 -6.88
CA ILE A 41 2.60 11.41 -6.24
C ILE A 41 2.39 10.21 -7.15
N TRP A 42 2.71 9.02 -6.65
CA TRP A 42 2.32 7.76 -7.28
C TRP A 42 1.35 7.03 -6.36
N HIS A 43 0.32 6.43 -6.94
CA HIS A 43 -0.62 5.59 -6.19
C HIS A 43 -0.27 4.12 -6.43
N GLY A 44 -0.50 3.31 -5.41
CA GLY A 44 -0.26 1.89 -5.46
C GLY A 44 -1.29 1.08 -4.72
N VAL A 45 -1.35 -0.19 -5.09
CA VAL A 45 -2.12 -1.20 -4.36
C VAL A 45 -1.25 -2.44 -4.17
N ILE A 46 -1.38 -3.05 -2.99
CA ILE A 46 -0.78 -4.33 -2.65
C ILE A 46 -1.87 -5.33 -2.33
N PHE A 47 -1.68 -6.55 -2.85
CA PHE A 47 -2.46 -7.73 -2.54
C PHE A 47 -1.54 -8.72 -1.80
N PRO A 48 -1.44 -8.65 -0.46
CA PRO A 48 -0.70 -9.65 0.30
C PRO A 48 -1.29 -11.03 0.02
N ARG A 49 -0.44 -11.95 -0.43
CA ARG A 49 -0.86 -13.29 -0.85
C ARG A 49 -0.82 -14.30 0.29
N ARG A 50 -0.07 -13.99 1.34
CA ARG A 50 0.16 -14.85 2.51
C ARG A 50 0.25 -14.00 3.77
N GLY A 51 0.37 -14.68 4.92
CA GLY A 51 0.57 -14.01 6.19
C GLY A 51 -0.70 -13.40 6.78
N PRO A 52 -0.55 -12.54 7.80
CA PRO A 52 -1.67 -12.09 8.62
C PRO A 52 -2.66 -11.23 7.84
N TYR A 53 -2.23 -10.51 6.81
CA TYR A 53 -3.08 -9.67 5.97
C TYR A 53 -3.42 -10.31 4.63
N ALA A 54 -3.29 -11.64 4.51
CA ALA A 54 -3.64 -12.33 3.28
C ALA A 54 -5.05 -11.94 2.81
N SER A 55 -5.20 -11.62 1.53
CA SER A 55 -6.46 -11.13 0.91
C SER A 55 -6.87 -9.70 1.23
N ALA A 56 -6.09 -8.95 2.00
CA ALA A 56 -6.29 -7.52 2.12
C ALA A 56 -6.06 -6.84 0.78
N ILE A 57 -6.69 -5.68 0.60
CA ILE A 57 -6.41 -4.78 -0.51
C ILE A 57 -5.90 -3.47 0.08
N ILE A 58 -4.59 -3.29 0.01
CA ILE A 58 -3.92 -2.20 0.72
C ILE A 58 -3.51 -1.14 -0.29
N ARG A 59 -4.20 -0.01 -0.26
CA ARG A 59 -3.89 1.16 -1.09
C ARG A 59 -2.87 2.03 -0.37
N PHE A 60 -1.92 2.55 -1.13
CA PHE A 60 -0.89 3.45 -0.62
C PHE A 60 -0.54 4.54 -1.63
N THR A 61 0.06 5.60 -1.13
CA THR A 61 0.65 6.69 -1.90
C THR A 61 2.14 6.75 -1.62
N PHE A 62 2.92 6.87 -2.70
CA PHE A 62 4.28 7.39 -2.63
C PHE A 62 4.27 8.90 -2.86
N ASP A 63 4.81 9.63 -1.90
CA ASP A 63 5.07 11.06 -2.03
C ASP A 63 6.57 11.33 -2.00
N PHE A 64 7.03 12.01 -3.05
CA PHE A 64 8.42 12.36 -3.28
C PHE A 64 8.66 13.87 -3.17
N ALA A 65 7.82 14.59 -2.42
CA ALA A 65 7.96 16.02 -2.10
C ALA A 65 9.37 16.43 -1.62
N SER A 66 10.12 15.49 -1.04
CA SER A 66 11.50 15.70 -0.57
C SER A 66 12.55 15.83 -1.68
N GLY A 67 12.19 15.59 -2.96
CA GLY A 67 13.07 15.77 -4.12
C GLY A 67 13.73 14.47 -4.57
N THR A 68 15.06 14.37 -4.46
CA THR A 68 15.89 13.30 -5.06
C THR A 68 15.96 12.00 -4.25
N GLY A 69 15.27 11.95 -3.11
CA GLY A 69 15.29 10.79 -2.21
C GLY A 69 14.21 9.77 -2.50
N LEU A 70 14.27 8.67 -1.76
CA LEU A 70 13.21 7.67 -1.71
C LEU A 70 11.90 8.29 -1.20
N PRO A 71 10.74 7.83 -1.71
CA PRO A 71 9.45 8.37 -1.31
C PRO A 71 9.16 8.08 0.16
N THR A 72 8.28 8.91 0.70
CA THR A 72 7.50 8.53 1.88
C THR A 72 6.30 7.69 1.45
N ILE A 73 5.79 6.85 2.36
CA ILE A 73 4.73 5.88 2.08
C ILE A 73 3.58 6.13 3.05
N ASP A 74 2.42 6.53 2.53
CA ASP A 74 1.18 6.64 3.31
C ASP A 74 0.20 5.57 2.86
N LEU A 75 -0.49 4.94 3.79
CA LEU A 75 -1.60 4.06 3.47
C LEU A 75 -2.89 4.86 3.35
N ASN A 76 -3.63 4.62 2.27
CA ASN A 76 -4.97 5.13 2.10
C ASN A 76 -6.01 4.14 2.64
N THR A 77 -5.66 2.85 2.73
CA THR A 77 -6.44 1.86 3.47
C THR A 77 -6.07 1.95 4.95
N ARG A 78 -7.06 2.16 5.85
CA ARG A 78 -6.81 2.09 7.29
C ARG A 78 -6.35 0.68 7.68
N VAL A 79 -5.24 0.59 8.40
CA VAL A 79 -4.73 -0.68 8.90
C VAL A 79 -4.42 -0.66 10.39
N PHE A 80 -4.51 -1.82 11.02
CA PHE A 80 -4.04 -2.03 12.39
C PHE A 80 -2.74 -2.82 12.29
N HIS A 81 -1.58 -2.14 12.34
CA HIS A 81 -0.29 -2.74 12.01
C HIS A 81 0.85 -2.10 12.82
N PRO A 82 1.76 -2.87 13.46
CA PRO A 82 2.82 -2.35 14.35
C PRO A 82 3.71 -1.26 13.74
N LEU A 83 3.98 -1.35 12.44
CA LEU A 83 4.87 -0.45 11.69
C LEU A 83 4.15 0.70 10.95
N VAL A 84 2.87 0.91 11.22
CA VAL A 84 2.07 1.97 10.57
C VAL A 84 1.54 2.92 11.63
N ASP A 85 1.66 4.21 11.38
CA ASP A 85 1.08 5.23 12.24
C ASP A 85 -0.46 5.13 12.22
N PRO A 86 -1.12 4.90 13.37
CA PRO A 86 -2.56 4.67 13.40
C PRO A 86 -3.39 5.94 13.13
N ILE A 87 -2.79 7.12 13.19
CA ILE A 87 -3.46 8.41 13.01
C ILE A 87 -3.36 8.86 11.55
N CYS A 88 -2.15 8.89 11.00
CA CYS A 88 -1.91 9.42 9.66
C CYS A 88 -1.69 8.34 8.59
N GLY A 89 -1.49 7.07 8.95
CA GLY A 89 -1.27 5.98 8.01
C GLY A 89 0.16 5.90 7.45
N ARG A 90 1.10 6.67 8.01
CA ARG A 90 2.51 6.67 7.60
C ARG A 90 3.16 5.32 7.87
N VAL A 91 3.85 4.76 6.88
CA VAL A 91 4.57 3.49 7.03
C VAL A 91 6.03 3.71 7.42
N HIS A 92 6.47 2.99 8.45
CA HIS A 92 7.85 2.96 8.92
C HIS A 92 8.47 1.59 8.62
N LEU A 93 9.14 1.49 7.48
CA LEU A 93 9.79 0.24 7.09
C LEU A 93 11.03 -0.02 7.95
N PRO A 94 11.22 -1.25 8.47
CA PRO A 94 12.34 -1.57 9.34
C PRO A 94 13.65 -1.67 8.57
N LYS A 95 13.57 -1.93 7.26
CA LYS A 95 14.68 -1.85 6.30
C LYS A 95 14.29 -0.92 5.17
N ARG A 96 15.23 -0.13 4.68
CA ARG A 96 15.07 0.63 3.43
C ARG A 96 16.25 0.32 2.53
N GLY A 97 16.00 -0.41 1.45
CA GLY A 97 16.98 -0.59 0.39
C GLY A 97 17.16 0.70 -0.42
N PRO A 98 18.15 0.74 -1.33
CA PRO A 98 18.47 1.94 -2.10
C PRO A 98 17.45 2.29 -3.19
N THR A 99 16.57 1.36 -3.59
CA THR A 99 15.65 1.55 -4.73
C THR A 99 14.19 1.56 -4.32
N ILE A 100 13.32 2.04 -5.22
CA ILE A 100 11.87 1.95 -5.06
C ILE A 100 11.39 0.50 -5.07
N SER A 101 12.03 -0.39 -5.84
CA SER A 101 11.69 -1.82 -5.84
C SER A 101 11.90 -2.43 -4.45
N ASP A 102 13.01 -2.10 -3.79
CA ASP A 102 13.29 -2.56 -2.42
C ASP A 102 12.22 -2.05 -1.43
N LEU A 103 11.74 -0.81 -1.60
CA LEU A 103 10.65 -0.29 -0.79
C LEU A 103 9.35 -1.07 -0.99
N LEU A 104 9.02 -1.43 -2.23
CA LEU A 104 7.82 -2.22 -2.52
C LEU A 104 7.94 -3.63 -1.97
N GLU A 105 9.13 -4.25 -2.05
CA GLU A 105 9.41 -5.55 -1.47
C GLU A 105 9.26 -5.54 0.06
N GLU A 106 9.87 -4.55 0.72
CA GLU A 106 9.77 -4.43 2.16
C GLU A 106 8.34 -4.07 2.60
N LEU A 107 7.68 -3.14 1.90
CA LEU A 107 6.29 -2.77 2.17
C LEU A 107 5.35 -3.97 2.04
N LYS A 108 5.57 -4.82 1.04
CA LYS A 108 4.80 -6.06 0.94
C LYS A 108 5.16 -7.04 2.07
N THR A 109 6.44 -7.12 2.43
CA THR A 109 6.95 -8.03 3.47
C THR A 109 6.34 -7.73 4.84
N ILE A 110 6.15 -6.46 5.22
CA ILE A 110 5.54 -6.12 6.51
C ILE A 110 4.12 -6.69 6.66
N PHE A 111 3.37 -6.81 5.56
CA PHE A 111 2.01 -7.38 5.57
C PHE A 111 1.97 -8.90 5.40
N GLU A 112 3.03 -9.52 4.90
CA GLU A 112 3.07 -10.96 4.63
C GLU A 112 3.84 -11.79 5.67
N SER A 113 4.85 -11.20 6.32
CA SER A 113 5.80 -11.96 7.13
C SER A 113 5.42 -11.97 8.61
N SER A 114 4.89 -13.10 9.10
CA SER A 114 4.69 -13.29 10.54
C SER A 114 6.02 -13.34 11.30
N ASP A 115 7.07 -13.90 10.68
CA ASP A 115 8.41 -13.97 11.28
C ASP A 115 9.00 -12.57 11.48
N LEU A 116 8.80 -11.68 10.50
CA LEU A 116 9.19 -10.27 10.64
C LEU A 116 8.48 -9.65 11.84
N LEU A 117 7.16 -9.78 11.92
CA LEU A 117 6.37 -9.22 13.02
C LEU A 117 6.79 -9.79 14.39
N ASP A 118 7.12 -11.08 14.46
CA ASP A 118 7.65 -11.73 15.67
C ASP A 118 9.05 -11.25 16.07
N SER A 119 9.82 -10.73 15.11
CA SER A 119 11.19 -10.25 15.33
C SER A 119 11.32 -8.75 15.59
N LEU A 120 10.22 -7.99 15.55
CA LEU A 120 10.26 -6.53 15.69
C LEU A 120 10.76 -6.11 17.08
N ALA A 121 11.75 -5.21 17.09
CA ALA A 121 12.22 -4.55 18.31
C ALA A 121 11.31 -3.37 18.68
N GLU A 122 11.20 -3.07 19.98
CA GLU A 122 10.34 -1.97 20.49
C GLU A 122 10.64 -0.62 19.82
N GLY A 123 11.91 -0.33 19.52
CA GLY A 123 12.32 0.91 18.86
C GLY A 123 11.84 1.06 17.40
N GLN A 124 11.34 0.00 16.79
CA GLN A 124 10.78 0.03 15.43
C GLN A 124 9.26 0.22 15.42
N ILE A 125 8.61 0.08 16.59
CA ILE A 125 7.16 0.06 16.71
C ILE A 125 6.59 1.48 16.65
N VAL A 126 5.60 1.66 15.80
CA VAL A 126 4.82 2.90 15.65
C VAL A 126 3.46 2.74 16.34
N ASP A 127 2.73 1.67 16.03
CA ASP A 127 1.48 1.31 16.68
C ASP A 127 1.73 0.27 17.78
N ARG A 128 1.81 0.77 19.02
CA ARG A 128 2.04 -0.07 20.20
C ARG A 128 0.86 -0.99 20.51
N ASP A 129 -0.37 -0.60 20.17
CA ASP A 129 -1.55 -1.40 20.44
C ASP A 129 -1.64 -2.57 19.45
N ALA A 130 -1.30 -2.31 18.18
CA ALA A 130 -1.12 -3.36 17.18
C ALA A 130 -0.02 -4.34 17.60
N TRP A 131 1.13 -3.84 18.05
CA TRP A 131 2.23 -4.70 18.50
C TRP A 131 1.88 -5.56 19.72
N LYS A 132 1.27 -4.98 20.76
CA LYS A 132 0.77 -5.73 21.93
C LYS A 132 -0.25 -6.78 21.51
N SER A 133 -1.16 -6.40 20.62
CA SER A 133 -2.20 -7.31 20.12
C SER A 133 -1.61 -8.47 19.32
N TRP A 134 -0.61 -8.20 18.48
CA TRP A 134 0.15 -9.23 17.77
C TRP A 134 0.87 -10.18 18.72
N ASN A 135 1.54 -9.67 19.76
CA ASN A 135 2.29 -10.51 20.70
C ASN A 135 1.36 -11.39 21.55
N GLY A 136 0.20 -10.87 21.98
CA GLY A 136 -0.80 -11.63 22.72
C GLY A 136 -1.67 -12.56 21.86
N ARG A 137 -1.47 -12.60 20.54
CA ARG A 137 -2.35 -13.35 19.62
C ARG A 137 -2.39 -14.86 19.91
N ARG A 138 -1.27 -15.42 20.38
CA ARG A 138 -1.13 -16.86 20.65
C ARG A 138 -1.95 -17.28 21.88
N GLU A 139 -2.28 -16.34 22.75
CA GLU A 139 -3.09 -16.56 23.95
C GLU A 139 -4.60 -16.39 23.66
N GLY A 140 -4.98 -15.98 22.45
CA GLY A 140 -6.38 -15.79 22.03
C GLY A 140 -7.10 -14.59 22.65
N THR A 141 -6.47 -13.87 23.58
CA THR A 141 -7.06 -12.77 24.36
C THR A 141 -6.95 -11.41 23.67
N ALA A 142 -6.10 -11.30 22.65
CA ALA A 142 -5.65 -10.02 22.13
C ALA A 142 -6.47 -9.47 20.94
N GLY A 143 -7.44 -10.25 20.43
CA GLY A 143 -8.35 -9.84 19.35
C GLY A 143 -7.69 -9.50 18.01
N TRP A 144 -6.41 -9.85 17.82
CA TRP A 144 -5.64 -9.50 16.61
C TRP A 144 -6.33 -9.99 15.34
N THR A 145 -6.64 -11.29 15.29
CA THR A 145 -7.22 -11.93 14.10
C THR A 145 -8.53 -11.27 13.70
N GLU A 146 -9.43 -11.03 14.65
CA GLU A 146 -10.71 -10.37 14.38
C GLU A 146 -10.53 -8.95 13.83
N LYS A 147 -9.60 -8.17 14.37
CA LYS A 147 -9.32 -6.81 13.88
C LYS A 147 -8.79 -6.84 12.44
N VAL A 148 -7.89 -7.76 12.14
CA VAL A 148 -7.31 -7.89 10.79
C VAL A 148 -8.32 -8.45 9.80
N GLU A 149 -9.16 -9.41 10.18
CA GLU A 149 -10.25 -9.94 9.35
C GLU A 149 -11.26 -8.84 8.99
N ARG A 150 -11.71 -8.05 9.98
CA ARG A 150 -12.60 -6.92 9.74
C ARG A 150 -12.01 -5.91 8.75
N LEU A 151 -10.71 -5.64 8.84
CA LEU A 151 -9.99 -4.77 7.92
C LEU A 151 -9.92 -5.38 6.51
N VAL A 152 -9.57 -6.66 6.40
CA VAL A 152 -9.51 -7.39 5.13
C VAL A 152 -10.87 -7.30 4.44
N ASP A 153 -11.96 -7.56 5.16
CA ASP A 153 -13.30 -7.50 4.60
C ASP A 153 -13.72 -6.08 4.23
N ALA A 154 -13.42 -5.09 5.08
CA ALA A 154 -13.66 -3.68 4.77
C ALA A 154 -12.89 -3.21 3.53
N SER A 155 -11.66 -3.70 3.32
CA SER A 155 -10.86 -3.37 2.15
C SER A 155 -11.45 -3.91 0.84
N LYS A 156 -12.08 -5.09 0.89
CA LYS A 156 -12.79 -5.69 -0.25
C LYS A 156 -14.11 -4.98 -0.52
N GLU A 157 -14.86 -4.64 0.53
CA GLU A 157 -16.14 -3.95 0.40
C GLU A 157 -15.96 -2.54 -0.17
N ALA A 158 -14.91 -1.81 0.24
CA ALA A 158 -14.60 -0.50 -0.31
C ALA A 158 -14.36 -0.49 -1.83
N ILE A 159 -13.98 -1.63 -2.42
CA ILE A 159 -13.87 -1.77 -3.89
C ILE A 159 -15.23 -2.03 -4.53
N ARG A 160 -16.11 -2.75 -3.83
CA ARG A 160 -17.46 -3.09 -4.29
C ARG A 160 -18.40 -1.88 -4.24
N SER A 161 -18.28 -1.07 -3.21
CA SER A 161 -19.17 0.07 -2.95
C SER A 161 -18.83 1.32 -3.77
N ASN A 162 -18.01 1.24 -4.81
CA ASN A 162 -17.66 2.40 -5.64
C ASN A 162 -18.79 2.84 -6.60
N HIS A 163 -20.05 2.50 -6.27
CA HIS A 163 -21.23 3.23 -6.71
C HIS A 163 -21.53 4.29 -5.65
N GLY A 164 -21.64 5.55 -6.08
CA GLY A 164 -21.75 6.73 -5.22
C GLY A 164 -22.64 6.58 -3.99
N ASP A 165 -22.26 7.35 -2.98
CA ASP A 165 -23.11 7.84 -1.87
C ASP A 165 -22.84 7.33 -0.45
N LYS A 166 -21.83 6.50 -0.19
CA LYS A 166 -21.40 6.23 1.20
C LYS A 166 -19.89 6.07 1.31
N GLU A 167 -19.18 7.14 1.73
CA GLU A 167 -17.73 7.14 2.00
C GLU A 167 -17.28 5.87 2.77
N PRO A 168 -16.37 5.06 2.20
CA PRO A 168 -15.61 4.13 3.00
C PRO A 168 -14.12 4.23 2.63
N ILE A 169 -13.33 4.75 3.57
CA ILE A 169 -11.88 4.47 3.61
C ILE A 169 -11.11 5.07 2.41
N LEU A 170 -11.51 6.26 1.98
CA LEU A 170 -10.63 7.21 1.31
C LEU A 170 -10.30 8.27 2.36
N LEU A 171 -9.04 8.39 2.75
CA LEU A 171 -8.60 9.66 3.30
C LEU A 171 -8.80 10.67 2.17
N LYS A 172 -9.75 11.58 2.36
CA LYS A 172 -10.08 12.66 1.45
C LYS A 172 -8.78 13.29 0.91
N GLY A 173 -8.54 13.16 -0.39
CA GLY A 173 -7.31 13.61 -1.03
C GLY A 173 -7.02 12.85 -2.32
N ASP A 174 -7.17 13.55 -3.45
CA ASP A 174 -6.69 13.29 -4.81
C ASP A 174 -6.98 11.93 -5.49
N ILE A 175 -7.46 10.91 -4.78
CA ILE A 175 -7.86 9.62 -5.36
C ILE A 175 -9.20 9.73 -6.09
N ASP A 176 -10.06 10.66 -5.68
CA ASP A 176 -11.35 10.90 -6.34
C ASP A 176 -11.20 11.45 -7.77
N ASP A 177 -10.02 11.98 -8.11
CA ASP A 177 -9.63 12.45 -9.45
C ASP A 177 -8.76 11.44 -10.21
N VAL A 178 -8.60 10.21 -9.70
CA VAL A 178 -7.84 9.16 -10.39
C VAL A 178 -8.65 8.68 -11.60
N ASP A 179 -8.05 8.81 -12.78
CA ASP A 179 -8.60 8.38 -14.06
C ASP A 179 -9.30 7.02 -13.92
N LYS A 180 -10.54 6.93 -14.43
CA LYS A 180 -11.32 5.69 -14.45
C LYS A 180 -10.50 4.50 -14.95
N ALA A 181 -9.59 4.70 -15.91
CA ALA A 181 -8.70 3.65 -16.42
C ALA A 181 -7.74 3.10 -15.35
N VAL A 182 -7.29 3.93 -14.42
CA VAL A 182 -6.41 3.55 -13.31
C VAL A 182 -7.21 2.84 -12.21
N VAL A 183 -8.40 3.35 -11.90
CA VAL A 183 -9.34 2.67 -11.00
C VAL A 183 -9.71 1.30 -11.57
N ASP A 184 -10.00 1.21 -12.86
CA ASP A 184 -10.31 -0.02 -13.57
C ASP A 184 -9.09 -0.95 -13.63
N LYS A 185 -7.87 -0.42 -13.81
CA LYS A 185 -6.62 -1.20 -13.68
C LYS A 185 -6.50 -1.82 -12.30
N PHE A 186 -6.76 -1.06 -11.23
CA PHE A 186 -6.71 -1.59 -9.86
C PHE A 186 -7.85 -2.57 -9.57
N LYS A 187 -9.06 -2.32 -10.08
CA LYS A 187 -10.19 -3.25 -9.98
C LYS A 187 -9.90 -4.56 -10.72
N ASN A 188 -9.32 -4.49 -11.91
CA ASN A 188 -8.93 -5.66 -12.70
C ASN A 188 -7.82 -6.45 -12.01
N ALA A 189 -6.79 -5.78 -11.49
CA ALA A 189 -5.74 -6.43 -10.71
C ALA A 189 -6.29 -7.07 -9.42
N ALA A 190 -7.21 -6.40 -8.72
CA ALA A 190 -7.89 -6.94 -7.55
C ALA A 190 -8.75 -8.15 -7.92
N ALA A 191 -9.51 -8.07 -9.01
CA ALA A 191 -10.34 -9.15 -9.51
C ALA A 191 -9.49 -10.35 -9.93
N GLU A 192 -8.37 -10.14 -10.62
CA GLU A 192 -7.41 -11.18 -10.99
C GLU A 192 -6.82 -11.85 -9.76
N GLY A 193 -6.33 -11.08 -8.78
CA GLY A 193 -5.81 -11.61 -7.53
C GLY A 193 -6.86 -12.38 -6.70
N LEU A 194 -8.13 -12.02 -6.80
CA LEU A 194 -9.24 -12.78 -6.20
C LEU A 194 -9.56 -14.06 -6.99
N ARG A 195 -9.54 -14.01 -8.33
CA ARG A 195 -9.78 -15.15 -9.23
C ARG A 195 -8.70 -16.22 -9.14
N GLU A 196 -7.42 -15.83 -9.03
CA GLU A 196 -6.29 -16.72 -8.75
C GLU A 196 -6.54 -17.58 -7.49
N ARG A 197 -7.42 -17.13 -6.60
CA ARG A 197 -7.73 -17.77 -5.31
C ARG A 197 -9.06 -18.51 -5.29
N GLY A 198 -9.70 -18.70 -6.45
CA GLY A 198 -10.99 -19.37 -6.56
C GLY A 198 -12.16 -18.57 -5.95
N ILE A 199 -11.94 -17.31 -5.59
CA ILE A 199 -12.99 -16.43 -5.07
C ILE A 199 -13.75 -15.88 -6.27
N ARG A 200 -15.03 -16.24 -6.40
CA ARG A 200 -15.88 -15.77 -7.51
C ARG A 200 -16.03 -14.26 -7.44
N VAL A 201 -15.39 -13.57 -8.38
CA VAL A 201 -15.68 -12.18 -8.71
C VAL A 201 -16.85 -12.21 -9.69
N ARG A 202 -18.01 -11.64 -9.31
CA ARG A 202 -19.09 -11.42 -10.28
C ARG A 202 -18.68 -10.27 -11.18
N GLU A 203 -18.57 -10.54 -12.47
CA GLU A 203 -18.47 -9.49 -13.50
C GLU A 203 -19.80 -8.72 -13.51
N TYR A 204 -19.72 -7.39 -13.46
CA TYR A 204 -20.85 -6.48 -13.67
C TYR A 204 -20.49 -5.54 -14.82
#